data_AF-A0A7K3ZQE0-F1
#
_entry.id   AF-A0A7K3ZQE0-F1
#
_cell.length_a   1.000
_cell.length_b   1.000
_cell.length_c   1.000
_cell.angle_alpha   90.00
_cell.angle_beta   90.00
_cell.angle_gamma   90.00
#
_symmetry.space_group_name_H-M   'P 1'
#
loop_
_entity.id
_entity.type
_entity.pdbx_description
1 polymer ?
#
loop_
_entity_poly.entity_id
_entity_poly.type
_entity_poly.pdbx_seq_one_letter_code
_entity_poly.pdbx_strand_id
1 'polypeptide(L)'
;MTHNPAADTIFVEYDTTPPAQRPQTKKPISIDEIAETFQSVAEDIQEIGKLTNQENSFVADFIKSLKINMEPWINQIEVSSAIIPIDYGIVSQAFIHPNAQLELVYPDGHHGNVDLSEAKHRDLMMAVFDDVVQKFEALTLEIAEARLHLKPKVVETPKIEAPAPPVTVMPELTQVPVPVAIPEPVKTPEIILPPTPIEPEPEPLAEPLQAEESQPPQFDPTEQLADRNAKIEAITTETLTYLEMLGGEVFEQEPVSKYFDDWMVNLRQTILSFESNPTIGADEGFNAAYNKIFGEIQEELDNRVALEGDMAVSYRTLVENRYLLNKIDEEHAKQTQQFVEKGASNIETLMHSMANIEKELAEAVAIKVSYLHPMQLMAKDQKVNELRQKLNSAKKRLALAIGSSSTDIGKAGDTESQFETQMKMLEAKRKVAMDLLNKEVDELANQIAGLKMAKTSNPLRKVTLQNQVFDLEVKLFNAKKRQQLAEQSSSDEIQKLRAEYEQKKKEALGKVETLEKDIATKAVDNSAGVRKDAAAALAKAVKELSDKKLMAPWTDTTTLASAGQEDTARS
;
A
#
# COMPACT_ATOMS: atom_id res chain seq x y z
N MET A 1 27.90 72.98 -58.25
CA MET A 1 29.07 72.06 -58.30
C MET A 1 28.88 71.07 -57.14
N THR A 2 28.91 69.74 -57.22
CA THR A 2 28.98 68.68 -58.27
C THR A 2 28.85 67.33 -57.49
N HIS A 3 28.27 66.22 -57.97
CA HIS A 3 27.69 65.82 -59.26
C HIS A 3 26.62 64.70 -59.05
N ASN A 4 25.83 64.35 -60.08
CA ASN A 4 25.02 63.10 -60.20
C ASN A 4 25.82 62.09 -61.11
N PRO A 5 25.53 60.78 -61.33
CA PRO A 5 24.20 60.12 -61.27
C PRO A 5 24.10 58.59 -60.90
N ALA A 6 22.83 58.16 -60.72
CA ALA A 6 22.14 56.93 -61.19
C ALA A 6 22.75 55.50 -61.16
N ALA A 7 22.01 54.59 -60.52
CA ALA A 7 21.47 53.28 -61.01
C ALA A 7 20.53 52.74 -59.89
N ASP A 8 19.24 52.45 -59.99
CA ASP A 8 18.29 51.87 -60.97
C ASP A 8 18.09 50.34 -60.85
N THR A 9 16.83 49.93 -60.55
CA THR A 9 16.26 48.55 -60.51
C THR A 9 16.90 47.52 -59.52
N ILE A 10 16.24 46.51 -58.89
CA ILE A 10 14.99 45.72 -59.09
C ILE A 10 14.33 45.36 -57.73
N PHE A 11 13.00 45.23 -57.70
CA PHE A 11 12.21 44.59 -56.61
C PHE A 11 12.24 43.04 -56.74
N VAL A 12 12.59 42.31 -55.67
CA VAL A 12 12.11 40.92 -55.47
C VAL A 12 11.71 40.74 -54.00
N GLU A 13 10.50 40.25 -53.84
CA GLU A 13 9.76 40.04 -52.60
C GLU A 13 9.86 38.57 -52.18
N TYR A 14 10.28 38.29 -50.93
CA TYR A 14 10.00 37.04 -50.23
C TYR A 14 9.92 37.28 -48.72
N ASP A 15 8.74 37.70 -48.26
CA ASP A 15 8.35 37.54 -46.86
C ASP A 15 7.77 36.14 -46.68
N THR A 16 8.48 35.30 -45.92
CA THR A 16 7.99 33.97 -45.50
C THR A 16 7.98 33.87 -43.99
N THR A 17 7.22 34.74 -43.34
CA THR A 17 6.72 34.50 -41.98
C THR A 17 5.32 33.84 -42.03
N PRO A 18 5.07 32.72 -41.31
CA PRO A 18 3.75 32.09 -41.31
C PRO A 18 2.72 33.01 -40.65
N PRO A 19 1.48 33.12 -41.17
CA PRO A 19 0.46 33.93 -40.54
C PRO A 19 0.08 33.34 -39.17
N ALA A 20 0.27 34.14 -38.12
CA ALA A 20 -0.15 33.78 -36.77
C ALA A 20 -1.65 33.43 -36.77
N GLN A 21 -1.96 32.20 -36.38
CA GLN A 21 -3.35 31.79 -36.19
C GLN A 21 -4.00 32.68 -35.14
N ARG A 22 -5.06 33.38 -35.51
CA ARG A 22 -5.88 34.14 -34.56
C ARG A 22 -6.35 33.17 -33.46
N PRO A 23 -6.29 33.55 -32.18
CA PRO A 23 -6.85 32.72 -31.12
C PRO A 23 -8.34 32.52 -31.44
N GLN A 24 -8.73 31.26 -31.67
CA GLN A 24 -10.14 30.96 -31.86
C GLN A 24 -10.88 31.38 -30.60
N THR A 25 -11.91 32.21 -30.79
CA THR A 25 -12.82 32.58 -29.72
C THR A 25 -13.41 31.31 -29.15
N LYS A 26 -12.95 30.91 -27.95
CA LYS A 26 -13.56 29.80 -27.21
C LYS A 26 -15.05 30.10 -27.14
N LYS A 27 -15.86 29.21 -27.70
CA LYS A 27 -17.32 29.33 -27.62
C LYS A 27 -17.66 29.44 -26.12
N PRO A 28 -18.52 30.39 -25.71
CA PRO A 28 -19.03 30.36 -24.35
C PRO A 28 -19.68 28.99 -24.14
N ILE A 29 -19.20 28.24 -23.16
CA ILE A 29 -19.79 26.96 -22.74
C ILE A 29 -21.25 27.26 -22.40
N SER A 30 -22.19 26.49 -22.98
CA SER A 30 -23.61 26.78 -22.75
C SER A 30 -23.95 26.58 -21.28
N ILE A 31 -24.89 27.36 -20.75
CA ILE A 31 -25.44 27.12 -19.41
C ILE A 31 -26.06 25.71 -19.34
N ASP A 32 -26.60 25.22 -20.46
CA ASP A 32 -27.14 23.87 -20.58
C ASP A 32 -26.05 22.78 -20.51
N GLU A 33 -24.87 23.05 -21.08
CA GLU A 33 -23.70 22.14 -21.09
C GLU A 33 -23.06 22.06 -19.68
N ILE A 34 -23.14 23.16 -18.92
CA ILE A 34 -22.81 23.20 -17.49
C ILE A 34 -23.88 22.45 -16.67
N ALA A 35 -25.16 22.56 -17.01
CA ALA A 35 -26.23 21.85 -16.33
C ALA A 35 -26.14 20.33 -16.55
N GLU A 36 -25.86 19.86 -17.78
CA GLU A 36 -25.63 18.44 -18.09
C GLU A 36 -24.42 17.88 -17.33
N THR A 37 -23.33 18.64 -17.18
CA THR A 37 -22.18 18.18 -16.38
C THR A 37 -22.48 18.10 -14.88
N PHE A 38 -23.26 19.03 -14.31
CA PHE A 38 -23.72 18.90 -12.92
C PHE A 38 -24.74 17.76 -12.74
N GLN A 39 -25.57 17.48 -13.74
CA GLN A 39 -26.51 16.36 -13.76
C GLN A 39 -25.75 15.02 -13.74
N SER A 40 -24.73 14.86 -14.61
CA SER A 40 -23.85 13.68 -14.63
C SER A 40 -23.15 13.46 -13.29
N VAL A 41 -22.54 14.51 -12.72
CA VAL A 41 -21.86 14.41 -11.42
C VAL A 41 -22.84 14.07 -10.28
N ALA A 42 -24.09 14.53 -10.34
CA ALA A 42 -25.11 14.16 -9.36
C ALA A 42 -25.56 12.69 -9.50
N GLU A 43 -25.60 12.16 -10.72
CA GLU A 43 -25.89 10.75 -11.02
C GLU A 43 -24.72 9.85 -10.57
N ASP A 44 -23.47 10.23 -10.85
CA ASP A 44 -22.25 9.56 -10.37
C ASP A 44 -22.19 9.51 -8.83
N ILE A 45 -22.47 10.63 -8.14
CA ILE A 45 -22.55 10.70 -6.67
C ILE A 45 -23.67 9.79 -6.15
N GLN A 46 -24.81 9.70 -6.85
CA GLN A 46 -25.90 8.81 -6.48
C GLN A 46 -25.55 7.33 -6.69
N GLU A 47 -24.72 7.00 -7.69
CA GLU A 47 -24.22 5.65 -7.94
C GLU A 47 -23.17 5.23 -6.90
N ILE A 48 -22.20 6.09 -6.58
CA ILE A 48 -21.26 5.89 -5.47
C ILE A 48 -22.02 5.70 -4.14
N GLY A 49 -23.08 6.48 -3.92
CA GLY A 49 -23.97 6.32 -2.77
C GLY A 49 -24.72 4.99 -2.74
N LYS A 50 -25.07 4.39 -3.89
CA LYS A 50 -25.70 3.06 -3.96
C LYS A 50 -24.68 1.95 -3.71
N LEU A 51 -23.49 2.03 -4.32
CA LEU A 51 -22.36 1.12 -4.09
C LEU A 51 -22.04 1.04 -2.59
N THR A 52 -21.86 2.20 -1.94
CA THR A 52 -21.58 2.28 -0.49
C THR A 52 -22.64 1.57 0.36
N ASN A 53 -23.93 1.67 0.00
CA ASN A 53 -25.00 1.00 0.72
C ASN A 53 -25.04 -0.52 0.48
N GLN A 54 -24.75 -0.97 -0.74
CA GLN A 54 -24.65 -2.39 -1.07
C GLN A 54 -23.47 -3.05 -0.36
N GLU A 55 -22.31 -2.38 -0.33
CA GLU A 55 -21.12 -2.81 0.40
C GLU A 55 -21.39 -2.89 1.91
N ASN A 56 -22.03 -1.88 2.51
CA ASN A 56 -22.44 -1.92 3.91
C ASN A 56 -23.37 -3.10 4.23
N SER A 57 -24.26 -3.48 3.30
CA SER A 57 -25.11 -4.67 3.47
C SER A 57 -24.29 -5.97 3.42
N PHE A 58 -23.29 -6.05 2.55
CA PHE A 58 -22.38 -7.20 2.45
C PHE A 58 -21.55 -7.37 3.73
N VAL A 59 -21.03 -6.28 4.31
CA VAL A 59 -20.32 -6.29 5.60
C VAL A 59 -21.24 -6.75 6.73
N ALA A 60 -22.48 -6.25 6.79
CA ALA A 60 -23.44 -6.67 7.81
C ALA A 60 -23.81 -8.17 7.69
N ASP A 61 -24.03 -8.67 6.48
CA ASP A 61 -24.30 -10.09 6.25
C ASP A 61 -23.06 -10.98 6.47
N PHE A 62 -21.85 -10.49 6.20
CA PHE A 62 -20.61 -11.18 6.57
C PHE A 62 -20.47 -11.29 8.09
N ILE A 63 -20.54 -10.19 8.85
CA ILE A 63 -20.42 -10.21 10.32
C ILE A 63 -21.46 -11.16 10.94
N LYS A 64 -22.69 -11.14 10.42
CA LYS A 64 -23.77 -12.05 10.80
C LYS A 64 -23.46 -13.51 10.46
N SER A 65 -22.91 -13.79 9.28
CA SER A 65 -22.50 -15.14 8.85
C SER A 65 -21.32 -15.66 9.68
N LEU A 66 -20.32 -14.82 9.93
CA LEU A 66 -19.16 -15.11 10.74
C LEU A 66 -19.59 -15.45 12.17
N LYS A 67 -20.48 -14.64 12.77
CA LYS A 67 -21.06 -14.94 14.08
C LYS A 67 -21.77 -16.29 14.10
N ILE A 68 -22.71 -16.54 13.18
CA ILE A 68 -23.50 -17.78 13.13
C ILE A 68 -22.61 -19.03 12.98
N ASN A 69 -21.54 -18.94 12.18
CA ASN A 69 -20.71 -20.10 11.87
C ASN A 69 -19.51 -20.28 12.80
N MET A 70 -18.99 -19.23 13.46
CA MET A 70 -17.87 -19.34 14.42
C MET A 70 -18.29 -19.61 15.86
N GLU A 71 -19.39 -19.00 16.33
CA GLU A 71 -19.82 -19.03 17.74
C GLU A 71 -19.93 -20.44 18.36
N PRO A 72 -20.23 -21.54 17.61
CA PRO A 72 -20.23 -22.90 18.17
C PRO A 72 -18.86 -23.61 18.22
N TRP A 73 -17.81 -23.09 17.58
CA TRP A 73 -16.59 -23.85 17.29
C TRP A 73 -15.28 -23.17 17.70
N ILE A 74 -15.13 -21.86 17.44
CA ILE A 74 -13.85 -21.14 17.58
C ILE A 74 -14.10 -19.74 18.14
N ASN A 75 -13.43 -19.42 19.26
CA ASN A 75 -13.57 -18.12 19.93
C ASN A 75 -12.85 -16.97 19.20
N GLN A 76 -11.80 -17.27 18.42
CA GLN A 76 -11.02 -16.29 17.65
C GLN A 76 -10.29 -16.96 16.48
N ILE A 77 -10.20 -16.32 15.32
CA ILE A 77 -9.35 -16.78 14.19
C ILE A 77 -8.09 -15.92 14.13
N GLU A 78 -6.93 -16.55 13.95
CA GLU A 78 -5.66 -15.83 13.74
C GLU A 78 -5.62 -15.20 12.34
N VAL A 79 -5.34 -13.90 12.31
CA VAL A 79 -5.26 -13.04 11.13
C VAL A 79 -3.79 -12.74 10.84
N SER A 80 -3.40 -12.72 9.57
CA SER A 80 -2.01 -12.45 9.20
C SER A 80 -1.57 -11.04 9.65
N SER A 81 -0.50 -10.93 10.42
CA SER A 81 0.04 -9.61 10.83
C SER A 81 0.62 -8.80 9.65
N ALA A 82 0.77 -9.43 8.47
CA ALA A 82 1.20 -8.76 7.25
C ALA A 82 0.11 -7.88 6.61
N ILE A 83 -1.19 -8.17 6.85
CA ILE A 83 -2.30 -7.39 6.29
C ILE A 83 -2.74 -6.20 7.15
N ILE A 84 -2.16 -6.04 8.35
CA ILE A 84 -2.49 -4.96 9.26
C ILE A 84 -1.75 -3.67 8.84
N PRO A 85 -2.47 -2.55 8.60
CA PRO A 85 -1.83 -1.27 8.29
C PRO A 85 -0.88 -0.80 9.40
N ILE A 86 0.26 -0.26 9.00
CA ILE A 86 1.33 0.20 9.91
C ILE A 86 0.87 1.35 10.83
N ASP A 87 -0.24 2.03 10.53
CA ASP A 87 -0.88 3.01 11.42
C ASP A 87 -1.30 2.42 12.78
N TYR A 88 -1.55 1.10 12.84
CA TYR A 88 -1.81 0.40 14.11
C TYR A 88 -0.51 0.02 14.85
N GLY A 89 0.65 0.17 14.22
CA GLY A 89 1.96 -0.21 14.76
C GLY A 89 2.48 -1.55 14.23
N ILE A 90 3.64 -1.98 14.73
CA ILE A 90 4.21 -3.29 14.40
C ILE A 90 3.48 -4.33 15.25
N VAL A 91 2.55 -5.05 14.64
CA VAL A 91 1.77 -6.12 15.29
C VAL A 91 2.50 -7.45 15.17
N SER A 92 2.63 -8.18 16.29
CA SER A 92 3.19 -9.54 16.31
C SER A 92 2.16 -10.58 15.85
N GLN A 93 0.95 -10.52 16.41
CA GLN A 93 -0.17 -11.43 16.13
C GLN A 93 -1.48 -10.64 16.08
N ALA A 94 -2.41 -11.06 15.23
CA ALA A 94 -3.74 -10.47 15.16
C ALA A 94 -4.81 -11.57 15.25
N PHE A 95 -5.93 -11.29 15.90
CA PHE A 95 -7.03 -12.25 16.07
C PHE A 95 -8.38 -11.58 15.83
N ILE A 96 -9.22 -12.15 14.95
CA ILE A 96 -10.60 -11.68 14.77
C ILE A 96 -11.55 -12.48 15.68
N HIS A 97 -12.35 -11.75 16.44
CA HIS A 97 -13.40 -12.29 17.30
C HIS A 97 -14.76 -12.34 16.58
N PRO A 98 -15.69 -13.25 16.95
CA PRO A 98 -17.03 -13.37 16.36
C PRO A 98 -17.92 -12.12 16.40
N ASN A 99 -17.53 -11.10 17.16
CA ASN A 99 -18.20 -9.80 17.26
C ASN A 99 -17.60 -8.74 16.31
N ALA A 100 -16.73 -9.13 15.38
CA ALA A 100 -15.97 -8.25 14.48
C ALA A 100 -14.98 -7.28 15.19
N GLN A 101 -14.53 -7.63 16.40
CA GLN A 101 -13.37 -6.99 17.01
C GLN A 101 -12.09 -7.69 16.56
N LEU A 102 -11.14 -6.90 16.08
CA LEU A 102 -9.78 -7.35 15.76
C LEU A 102 -8.87 -7.00 16.93
N GLU A 103 -8.37 -8.02 17.61
CA GLU A 103 -7.37 -7.91 18.66
C GLU A 103 -5.98 -7.95 18.04
N LEU A 104 -5.13 -7.00 18.40
CA LEU A 104 -3.77 -6.82 17.92
C LEU A 104 -2.81 -6.98 19.11
N VAL A 105 -1.89 -7.93 19.03
CA VAL A 105 -0.88 -8.20 20.06
C VAL A 105 0.46 -7.64 19.59
N TYR A 106 1.04 -6.73 20.37
CA TYR A 106 2.29 -6.04 20.05
C TYR A 106 3.52 -6.76 20.62
N PRO A 107 4.75 -6.49 20.12
CA PRO A 107 5.99 -7.09 20.61
C PRO A 107 6.30 -6.87 22.10
N ASP A 108 5.72 -5.85 22.72
CA ASP A 108 5.82 -5.54 24.16
C ASP A 108 4.74 -6.23 25.01
N GLY A 109 3.94 -7.12 24.41
CA GLY A 109 2.83 -7.82 25.04
C GLY A 109 1.61 -6.94 25.33
N HIS A 110 1.52 -5.73 24.77
CA HIS A 110 0.31 -4.92 24.85
C HIS A 110 -0.74 -5.43 23.85
N HIS A 111 -2.01 -5.23 24.19
CA HIS A 111 -3.16 -5.62 23.38
C HIS A 111 -3.93 -4.37 22.94
N GLY A 112 -4.18 -4.22 21.64
CA GLY A 112 -5.05 -3.19 21.07
C GLY A 112 -6.29 -3.83 20.46
N ASN A 113 -7.46 -3.22 20.61
CA ASN A 113 -8.70 -3.71 20.01
C ASN A 113 -9.24 -2.71 18.99
N VAL A 114 -9.55 -3.19 17.80
CA VAL A 114 -10.06 -2.40 16.66
C VAL A 114 -11.43 -2.94 16.28
N ASP A 115 -12.46 -2.10 16.37
CA ASP A 115 -13.82 -2.48 15.97
C ASP A 115 -13.97 -2.38 14.44
N LEU A 116 -14.02 -3.51 13.74
CA LEU A 116 -14.12 -3.56 12.28
C LEU A 116 -15.51 -3.16 11.75
N SER A 117 -16.51 -3.00 12.62
CA SER A 117 -17.84 -2.50 12.22
C SER A 117 -17.88 -0.99 12.03
N GLU A 118 -16.87 -0.26 12.52
CA GLU A 118 -16.76 1.18 12.30
C GLU A 118 -16.38 1.50 10.85
N ALA A 119 -17.14 2.39 10.19
CA ALA A 119 -16.92 2.79 8.79
C ALA A 119 -15.50 3.35 8.51
N LYS A 120 -14.79 3.85 9.53
CA LYS A 120 -13.41 4.34 9.42
C LYS A 120 -12.36 3.22 9.29
N HIS A 121 -12.74 1.96 9.55
CA HIS A 121 -11.88 0.78 9.47
C HIS A 121 -12.24 -0.14 8.30
N ARG A 122 -13.05 0.36 7.35
CA ARG A 122 -13.60 -0.42 6.23
C ARG A 122 -12.52 -1.14 5.41
N ASP A 123 -11.42 -0.47 5.07
CA ASP A 123 -10.39 -1.06 4.21
C ASP A 123 -9.60 -2.16 4.94
N LEU A 124 -9.32 -1.96 6.23
CA LEU A 124 -8.78 -3.02 7.10
C LEU A 124 -9.75 -4.21 7.19
N MET A 125 -11.05 -3.96 7.37
CA MET A 125 -12.07 -5.01 7.42
C MET A 125 -12.11 -5.85 6.13
N MET A 126 -11.97 -5.23 4.96
CA MET A 126 -11.86 -5.95 3.68
C MET A 126 -10.59 -6.81 3.60
N ALA A 127 -9.43 -6.27 3.99
CA ALA A 127 -8.18 -7.04 4.01
C ALA A 127 -8.27 -8.23 4.98
N VAL A 128 -8.87 -8.04 6.16
CA VAL A 128 -9.11 -9.10 7.14
C VAL A 128 -10.10 -10.14 6.60
N PHE A 129 -11.14 -9.72 5.88
CA PHE A 129 -12.08 -10.63 5.22
C PHE A 129 -11.35 -11.55 4.23
N ASP A 130 -10.49 -11.02 3.36
CA ASP A 130 -9.79 -11.81 2.33
C ASP A 130 -8.85 -12.88 2.94
N ASP A 131 -8.16 -12.57 4.04
CA ASP A 131 -7.31 -13.52 4.79
C ASP A 131 -8.16 -14.56 5.57
N VAL A 132 -9.26 -14.12 6.18
CA VAL A 132 -10.14 -14.99 6.99
C VAL A 132 -10.95 -15.95 6.11
N VAL A 133 -11.40 -15.54 4.93
CA VAL A 133 -12.16 -16.42 4.02
C VAL A 133 -11.31 -17.63 3.59
N GLN A 134 -10.05 -17.42 3.21
CA GLN A 134 -9.14 -18.50 2.82
C GLN A 134 -8.92 -19.50 3.97
N LYS A 135 -8.73 -18.99 5.20
CA LYS A 135 -8.59 -19.82 6.40
C LYS A 135 -9.89 -20.53 6.77
N PHE A 136 -11.04 -19.90 6.56
CA PHE A 136 -12.35 -20.46 6.84
C PHE A 136 -12.72 -21.60 5.88
N GLU A 137 -12.36 -21.50 4.60
CA GLU A 137 -12.50 -22.61 3.65
C GLU A 137 -11.68 -23.84 4.10
N ALA A 138 -10.42 -23.65 4.49
CA ALA A 138 -9.57 -24.71 5.03
C ALA A 138 -10.16 -25.35 6.30
N LEU A 139 -10.61 -24.54 7.28
CA LEU A 139 -11.28 -25.01 8.49
C LEU A 139 -12.58 -25.77 8.18
N THR A 140 -13.34 -25.34 7.16
CA THR A 140 -14.59 -26.01 6.78
C THR A 140 -14.32 -27.40 6.19
N LEU A 141 -13.23 -27.57 5.44
CA LEU A 141 -12.76 -28.87 4.96
C LEU A 141 -12.31 -29.77 6.12
N GLU A 142 -11.46 -29.27 7.02
CA GLU A 142 -11.00 -30.00 8.21
C GLU A 142 -12.18 -30.49 9.08
N ILE A 143 -13.18 -29.63 9.32
CA ILE A 143 -14.39 -29.98 10.06
C ILE A 143 -15.23 -31.03 9.32
N ALA A 144 -15.29 -30.98 7.98
CA ALA A 144 -15.99 -31.99 7.19
C ALA A 144 -15.30 -33.37 7.31
N GLU A 145 -13.97 -33.42 7.24
CA GLU A 145 -13.18 -34.65 7.43
C GLU A 145 -13.30 -35.19 8.87
N ALA A 146 -13.19 -34.33 9.88
CA ALA A 146 -13.39 -34.71 11.28
C ALA A 146 -14.80 -35.30 11.53
N ARG A 147 -15.84 -34.76 10.86
CA ARG A 147 -17.20 -35.32 10.91
C ARG A 147 -17.34 -36.67 10.22
N LEU A 148 -16.56 -36.96 9.17
CA LEU A 148 -16.50 -38.28 8.55
C LEU A 148 -15.82 -39.31 9.46
N HIS A 149 -14.92 -38.88 10.37
CA HIS A 149 -14.22 -39.76 11.30
C HIS A 149 -14.96 -39.99 12.63
N LEU A 150 -15.87 -39.09 13.01
CA LEU A 150 -16.82 -39.28 14.11
C LEU A 150 -17.89 -40.33 13.75
N LYS A 151 -17.54 -41.62 13.92
CA LYS A 151 -18.51 -42.72 13.84
C LYS A 151 -19.75 -42.40 14.69
N PRO A 152 -20.97 -42.52 14.15
CA PRO A 152 -22.18 -42.17 14.88
C PRO A 152 -22.28 -43.01 16.16
N LYS A 153 -22.16 -42.35 17.31
CA LYS A 153 -22.28 -42.98 18.61
C LYS A 153 -23.71 -43.49 18.74
N VAL A 154 -23.88 -44.81 18.64
CA VAL A 154 -25.19 -45.47 18.73
C VAL A 154 -25.83 -45.05 20.05
N VAL A 155 -26.93 -44.30 19.95
CA VAL A 155 -27.69 -43.87 21.11
C VAL A 155 -28.44 -45.09 21.64
N GLU A 156 -27.88 -45.71 22.68
CA GLU A 156 -28.60 -46.77 23.40
C GLU A 156 -29.92 -46.21 23.93
N THR A 157 -31.02 -46.78 23.47
CA THR A 157 -32.37 -46.39 23.87
C THR A 157 -32.52 -46.51 25.39
N PRO A 158 -33.00 -45.46 26.09
CA PRO A 158 -33.12 -45.50 27.54
C PRO A 158 -34.15 -46.55 27.97
N LYS A 159 -33.69 -47.54 28.74
CA LYS A 159 -34.54 -48.58 29.32
C LYS A 159 -35.44 -47.95 30.39
N ILE A 160 -36.74 -47.98 30.14
CA ILE A 160 -37.76 -47.49 31.08
C ILE A 160 -37.75 -48.37 32.32
N GLU A 161 -37.46 -47.79 33.48
CA GLU A 161 -37.55 -48.45 34.79
C GLU A 161 -38.60 -47.75 35.67
N ALA A 162 -39.34 -48.54 36.44
CA ALA A 162 -40.57 -48.13 37.12
C ALA A 162 -40.31 -47.48 38.52
N PRO A 163 -41.29 -46.76 39.12
CA PRO A 163 -41.01 -45.81 40.19
C PRO A 163 -41.15 -46.33 41.64
N ALA A 164 -40.63 -45.50 42.57
CA ALA A 164 -40.82 -45.46 44.03
C ALA A 164 -39.88 -46.33 44.90
N PRO A 165 -39.67 -46.03 46.22
CA PRO A 165 -40.21 -44.93 47.04
C PRO A 165 -39.08 -44.03 47.68
N PRO A 166 -39.35 -43.06 48.60
CA PRO A 166 -38.39 -42.00 48.97
C PRO A 166 -37.62 -42.24 50.30
N VAL A 167 -37.02 -41.15 50.86
CA VAL A 167 -36.32 -40.97 52.16
C VAL A 167 -34.84 -41.41 52.13
N THR A 168 -33.82 -40.55 52.33
CA THR A 168 -33.38 -39.94 53.61
C THR A 168 -32.26 -38.87 53.35
N VAL A 169 -31.88 -38.09 54.36
CA VAL A 169 -31.13 -36.83 54.26
C VAL A 169 -29.73 -36.89 54.90
N MET A 170 -28.70 -36.31 54.23
CA MET A 170 -27.38 -35.86 54.76
C MET A 170 -26.38 -36.94 55.29
N PRO A 171 -25.07 -36.59 55.54
CA PRO A 171 -24.17 -35.73 54.75
C PRO A 171 -22.69 -36.24 54.68
N GLU A 172 -21.86 -35.49 53.94
CA GLU A 172 -20.43 -35.19 54.23
C GLU A 172 -19.29 -36.18 53.89
N LEU A 173 -18.09 -35.57 53.73
CA LEU A 173 -16.71 -36.08 53.75
C LEU A 173 -16.05 -36.62 52.46
N THR A 174 -15.21 -35.73 51.90
CA THR A 174 -13.77 -35.93 51.65
C THR A 174 -13.31 -37.08 50.75
N GLN A 175 -12.68 -36.73 49.61
CA GLN A 175 -11.72 -37.59 48.93
C GLN A 175 -10.40 -36.88 48.60
N VAL A 176 -9.35 -37.71 48.55
CA VAL A 176 -7.91 -37.38 48.49
C VAL A 176 -7.42 -37.50 47.04
N PRO A 177 -6.34 -36.82 46.61
CA PRO A 177 -5.85 -36.93 45.23
C PRO A 177 -5.31 -38.34 44.92
N VAL A 178 -5.69 -38.88 43.76
CA VAL A 178 -5.12 -40.11 43.19
C VAL A 178 -3.87 -39.77 42.37
N PRO A 179 -2.80 -40.59 42.37
CA PRO A 179 -1.55 -40.26 41.66
C PRO A 179 -1.70 -40.33 40.13
N VAL A 180 -0.94 -39.50 39.43
CA VAL A 180 -0.80 -39.53 37.97
C VAL A 180 -0.13 -40.83 37.52
N ALA A 181 -0.82 -41.61 36.67
CA ALA A 181 -0.25 -42.77 36.01
C ALA A 181 0.49 -42.36 34.73
N ILE A 182 1.66 -42.96 34.50
CA ILE A 182 2.47 -42.80 33.30
C ILE A 182 1.80 -43.57 32.14
N PRO A 183 1.62 -42.97 30.95
CA PRO A 183 1.06 -43.70 29.81
C PRO A 183 2.09 -44.68 29.20
N GLU A 184 1.65 -45.91 28.95
CA GLU A 184 2.40 -46.92 28.19
C GLU A 184 2.48 -46.57 26.69
N PRO A 185 3.50 -47.06 25.96
CA PRO A 185 3.67 -46.76 24.54
C PRO A 185 2.56 -47.37 23.68
N VAL A 186 1.97 -46.53 22.82
CA VAL A 186 0.92 -46.91 21.86
C VAL A 186 1.48 -47.89 20.83
N LYS A 187 0.82 -49.05 20.69
CA LYS A 187 1.08 -49.99 19.58
C LYS A 187 0.52 -49.43 18.27
N THR A 188 1.35 -49.44 17.23
CA THR A 188 0.95 -49.13 15.85
C THR A 188 -0.14 -50.10 15.38
N PRO A 189 -1.27 -49.62 14.84
CA PRO A 189 -2.28 -50.49 14.22
C PRO A 189 -1.83 -50.93 12.81
N GLU A 190 -1.97 -52.23 12.56
CA GLU A 190 -1.71 -52.88 11.29
C GLU A 190 -2.80 -52.50 10.27
N ILE A 191 -2.39 -51.94 9.11
CA ILE A 191 -3.34 -51.45 8.08
C ILE A 191 -3.85 -52.65 7.28
N ILE A 192 -5.05 -53.13 7.63
CA ILE A 192 -5.79 -54.11 6.84
C ILE A 192 -6.54 -53.38 5.72
N LEU A 193 -6.04 -53.50 4.49
CA LEU A 193 -6.74 -53.04 3.28
C LEU A 193 -7.98 -53.93 3.02
N PRO A 194 -9.14 -53.34 2.67
CA PRO A 194 -10.31 -54.12 2.25
C PRO A 194 -10.11 -54.70 0.84
N PRO A 195 -10.55 -55.94 0.56
CA PRO A 195 -10.42 -56.54 -0.76
C PRO A 195 -11.45 -55.94 -1.74
N THR A 196 -10.97 -55.46 -2.89
CA THR A 196 -11.79 -55.04 -4.03
C THR A 196 -12.46 -56.28 -4.67
N PRO A 197 -13.78 -56.27 -4.95
CA PRO A 197 -14.40 -57.34 -5.72
C PRO A 197 -13.94 -57.26 -7.19
N ILE A 198 -13.17 -58.26 -7.64
CA ILE A 198 -12.84 -58.44 -9.06
C ILE A 198 -13.90 -59.35 -9.68
N GLU A 199 -14.52 -58.85 -10.75
CA GLU A 199 -15.49 -59.57 -11.57
C GLU A 199 -14.76 -60.62 -12.45
N PRO A 200 -15.19 -61.89 -12.49
CA PRO A 200 -14.45 -62.94 -13.21
C PRO A 200 -14.71 -62.86 -14.73
N GLU A 201 -13.70 -62.43 -15.47
CA GLU A 201 -13.62 -62.60 -16.92
C GLU A 201 -13.50 -64.11 -17.26
N PRO A 202 -14.25 -64.64 -18.24
CA PRO A 202 -14.28 -66.08 -18.50
C PRO A 202 -13.04 -66.59 -19.24
N GLU A 203 -12.34 -67.54 -18.61
CA GLU A 203 -11.23 -68.29 -19.21
C GLU A 203 -11.65 -68.98 -20.53
N PRO A 204 -10.96 -68.75 -21.66
CA PRO A 204 -11.02 -69.67 -22.78
C PRO A 204 -10.18 -70.92 -22.46
N LEU A 205 -10.79 -72.10 -22.64
CA LEU A 205 -10.20 -73.42 -22.45
C LEU A 205 -8.75 -73.53 -22.96
N ALA A 206 -7.83 -73.88 -22.07
CA ALA A 206 -6.46 -74.21 -22.43
C ALA A 206 -6.39 -75.51 -23.25
N GLU A 207 -5.77 -75.43 -24.42
CA GLU A 207 -5.24 -76.62 -25.10
C GLU A 207 -4.01 -77.14 -24.34
N PRO A 208 -3.83 -78.47 -24.20
CA PRO A 208 -2.66 -79.03 -23.54
C PRO A 208 -1.43 -78.95 -24.45
N LEU A 209 -0.77 -77.79 -24.48
CA LEU A 209 0.53 -77.64 -25.11
C LEU A 209 1.55 -78.54 -24.40
N GLN A 210 2.26 -79.30 -25.22
CA GLN A 210 3.25 -80.27 -24.79
C GLN A 210 4.44 -79.54 -24.15
N ALA A 211 4.99 -80.13 -23.09
CA ALA A 211 6.26 -79.67 -22.53
C ALA A 211 7.40 -80.02 -23.50
N GLU A 212 7.65 -79.16 -24.49
CA GLU A 212 8.96 -79.11 -25.12
C GLU A 212 9.96 -78.61 -24.08
N GLU A 213 10.73 -79.57 -23.56
CA GLU A 213 11.89 -79.39 -22.68
C GLU A 213 12.99 -78.65 -23.46
N SER A 214 12.72 -77.37 -23.71
CA SER A 214 13.57 -76.46 -24.47
C SER A 214 14.85 -76.25 -23.67
N GLN A 215 15.97 -76.71 -24.22
CA GLN A 215 17.28 -76.48 -23.62
C GLN A 215 17.45 -74.98 -23.35
N PRO A 216 17.97 -74.58 -22.17
CA PRO A 216 18.19 -73.17 -21.88
C PRO A 216 19.05 -72.58 -22.99
N PRO A 217 18.59 -71.52 -23.69
CA PRO A 217 19.33 -70.97 -24.82
C PRO A 217 20.75 -70.62 -24.38
N GLN A 218 21.74 -71.12 -25.11
CA GLN A 218 23.13 -70.73 -24.92
C GLN A 218 23.28 -69.28 -25.40
N PHE A 219 22.96 -68.33 -24.51
CA PHE A 219 23.20 -66.92 -24.74
C PHE A 219 24.69 -66.69 -24.99
N ASP A 220 25.01 -66.04 -26.10
CA ASP A 220 26.36 -65.57 -26.37
C ASP A 220 26.68 -64.45 -25.35
N PRO A 221 27.71 -64.58 -24.49
CA PRO A 221 28.08 -63.54 -23.54
C PRO A 221 28.41 -62.20 -24.21
N THR A 222 28.74 -62.22 -25.50
CA THR A 222 29.03 -61.04 -26.32
C THR A 222 27.77 -60.20 -26.57
N GLU A 223 26.61 -60.84 -26.76
CA GLU A 223 25.33 -60.17 -27.04
C GLU A 223 24.79 -59.48 -25.78
N GLN A 224 24.85 -60.17 -24.63
CA GLN A 224 24.44 -59.60 -23.33
C GLN A 224 25.27 -58.37 -22.93
N LEU A 225 26.56 -58.33 -23.27
CA LEU A 225 27.42 -57.18 -22.99
C LEU A 225 27.07 -55.98 -23.90
N ALA A 226 26.71 -56.23 -25.16
CA ALA A 226 26.26 -55.19 -26.08
C ALA A 226 24.94 -54.56 -25.61
N ASP A 227 23.95 -55.38 -25.24
CA ASP A 227 22.66 -54.92 -24.71
C ASP A 227 22.82 -54.15 -23.39
N ARG A 228 23.68 -54.64 -22.48
CA ARG A 228 24.02 -53.93 -21.24
C ARG A 228 24.57 -52.53 -21.54
N ASN A 229 25.52 -52.43 -22.46
CA ASN A 229 26.18 -51.15 -22.78
C ASN A 229 25.21 -50.19 -23.48
N ALA A 230 24.43 -50.66 -24.46
CA ALA A 230 23.38 -49.87 -25.11
C ALA A 230 22.34 -49.33 -24.10
N LYS A 231 21.96 -50.14 -23.10
CA LYS A 231 21.07 -49.71 -22.02
C LYS A 231 21.70 -48.64 -21.13
N ILE A 232 22.99 -48.77 -20.77
CA ILE A 232 23.72 -47.74 -20.02
C ILE A 232 23.74 -46.43 -20.81
N GLU A 233 24.11 -46.46 -22.09
CA GLU A 233 24.16 -45.28 -22.96
C GLU A 233 22.80 -44.60 -23.11
N ALA A 234 21.70 -45.37 -23.23
CA ALA A 234 20.34 -44.84 -23.30
C ALA A 234 19.95 -44.09 -22.02
N ILE A 235 20.13 -44.71 -20.85
CA ILE A 235 19.82 -44.10 -19.54
C ILE A 235 20.66 -42.85 -19.30
N THR A 236 21.95 -42.92 -19.65
CA THR A 236 22.90 -41.80 -19.54
C THR A 236 22.45 -40.63 -20.41
N THR A 237 22.06 -40.89 -21.66
CA THR A 237 21.60 -39.86 -22.61
C THR A 237 20.31 -39.20 -22.15
N GLU A 238 19.36 -39.98 -21.64
CA GLU A 238 18.11 -39.49 -21.06
C GLU A 238 18.37 -38.59 -19.85
N THR A 239 19.16 -39.07 -18.88
CA THR A 239 19.53 -38.31 -17.68
C THR A 239 20.24 -37.01 -18.03
N LEU A 240 21.16 -37.03 -18.99
CA LEU A 240 21.87 -35.83 -19.45
C LEU A 240 20.93 -34.81 -20.11
N THR A 241 19.91 -35.27 -20.84
CA THR A 241 18.94 -34.41 -21.50
C THR A 241 18.04 -33.70 -20.46
N TYR A 242 17.60 -34.41 -19.42
CA TYR A 242 16.87 -33.79 -18.31
C TYR A 242 17.74 -32.82 -17.51
N LEU A 243 19.01 -33.13 -17.25
CA LEU A 243 19.94 -32.21 -16.58
C LEU A 243 20.19 -30.94 -17.42
N GLU A 244 20.33 -31.06 -18.74
CA GLU A 244 20.46 -29.89 -19.64
C GLU A 244 19.19 -29.02 -19.62
N MET A 245 18.00 -29.64 -19.62
CA MET A 245 16.72 -28.93 -19.50
C MET A 245 16.61 -28.17 -18.17
N LEU A 246 16.85 -28.85 -17.03
CA LEU A 246 16.81 -28.25 -15.71
C LEU A 246 17.87 -27.14 -15.53
N GLY A 247 19.05 -27.31 -16.13
CA GLY A 247 20.10 -26.27 -16.14
C GLY A 247 19.80 -25.07 -17.05
N GLY A 248 18.79 -25.16 -17.92
CA GLY A 248 18.36 -24.10 -18.83
C GLY A 248 17.05 -23.39 -18.45
N GLU A 249 16.36 -23.87 -17.41
CA GLU A 249 15.09 -23.32 -16.94
C GLU A 249 15.26 -21.89 -16.39
N VAL A 250 14.33 -20.99 -16.68
CA VAL A 250 14.35 -19.60 -16.20
C VAL A 250 13.16 -19.38 -15.28
N PHE A 251 13.40 -18.83 -14.09
CA PHE A 251 12.34 -18.54 -13.13
C PHE A 251 11.77 -17.14 -13.41
N GLU A 252 10.55 -17.08 -13.95
CA GLU A 252 9.91 -15.83 -14.40
C GLU A 252 9.17 -15.06 -13.30
N GLN A 253 9.03 -15.62 -12.09
CA GLN A 253 8.17 -15.08 -11.04
C GLN A 253 8.84 -15.10 -9.66
N GLU A 254 8.56 -14.08 -8.84
CA GLU A 254 8.87 -14.06 -7.42
C GLU A 254 7.75 -14.76 -6.61
N PRO A 255 8.06 -15.41 -5.47
CA PRO A 255 9.39 -15.66 -4.92
C PRO A 255 10.12 -16.76 -5.69
N VAL A 256 11.43 -16.58 -5.90
CA VAL A 256 12.32 -17.48 -6.63
C VAL A 256 12.54 -18.78 -5.85
N SER A 257 12.60 -18.71 -4.52
CA SER A 257 12.75 -19.85 -3.61
C SER A 257 11.76 -20.99 -3.89
N LYS A 258 10.48 -20.68 -4.12
CA LYS A 258 9.46 -21.67 -4.43
C LYS A 258 9.79 -22.47 -5.70
N TYR A 259 10.18 -21.78 -6.77
CA TYR A 259 10.56 -22.43 -8.03
C TYR A 259 11.90 -23.19 -7.89
N PHE A 260 12.78 -22.70 -7.03
CA PHE A 260 14.04 -23.37 -6.70
C PHE A 260 13.83 -24.68 -5.93
N ASP A 261 12.85 -24.74 -5.02
CA ASP A 261 12.46 -25.96 -4.30
C ASP A 261 11.88 -27.02 -5.28
N ASP A 262 10.95 -26.62 -6.14
CA ASP A 262 10.37 -27.51 -7.17
C ASP A 262 11.48 -28.03 -8.12
N TRP A 263 12.39 -27.15 -8.55
CA TRP A 263 13.56 -27.50 -9.35
C TRP A 263 14.52 -28.47 -8.61
N MET A 264 14.76 -28.25 -7.32
CA MET A 264 15.55 -29.15 -6.47
C MET A 264 14.92 -30.54 -6.34
N VAL A 265 13.60 -30.62 -6.21
CA VAL A 265 12.86 -31.90 -6.21
C VAL A 265 13.03 -32.62 -7.55
N ASN A 266 12.85 -31.91 -8.68
CA ASN A 266 13.02 -32.47 -10.02
C ASN A 266 14.47 -32.95 -10.27
N LEU A 267 15.47 -32.19 -9.80
CA LEU A 267 16.87 -32.54 -9.89
C LEU A 267 17.20 -33.81 -9.10
N ARG A 268 16.71 -33.91 -7.85
CA ARG A 268 16.85 -35.13 -7.02
C ARG A 268 16.14 -36.32 -7.66
N GLN A 269 14.93 -36.15 -8.17
CA GLN A 269 14.16 -37.22 -8.81
C GLN A 269 14.88 -37.75 -10.08
N THR A 270 15.50 -36.85 -10.85
CA THR A 270 16.30 -37.21 -12.03
C THR A 270 17.51 -38.08 -11.64
N ILE A 271 18.26 -37.68 -10.60
CA ILE A 271 19.40 -38.47 -10.13
C ILE A 271 18.98 -39.80 -9.47
N LEU A 272 17.92 -39.81 -8.64
CA LEU A 272 17.40 -41.03 -8.03
C LEU A 272 16.92 -42.05 -9.09
N SER A 273 16.37 -41.58 -10.22
CA SER A 273 15.96 -42.43 -11.35
C SER A 273 17.17 -43.06 -12.06
N PHE A 274 18.30 -42.35 -12.11
CA PHE A 274 19.58 -42.85 -12.62
C PHE A 274 20.24 -43.84 -11.65
N GLU A 275 20.30 -43.52 -10.35
CA GLU A 275 20.90 -44.35 -9.31
C GLU A 275 20.16 -45.67 -9.08
N SER A 276 18.82 -45.64 -9.09
CA SER A 276 17.97 -46.81 -8.88
C SER A 276 18.00 -47.81 -10.04
N ASN A 277 18.64 -47.48 -11.17
CA ASN A 277 18.76 -48.40 -12.28
C ASN A 277 19.77 -49.52 -11.98
N PRO A 278 19.35 -50.81 -11.94
CA PRO A 278 20.20 -51.92 -11.53
C PRO A 278 21.37 -52.18 -12.49
N THR A 279 21.32 -51.64 -13.71
CA THR A 279 22.38 -51.80 -14.72
C THR A 279 23.57 -50.84 -14.47
N ILE A 280 23.34 -49.74 -13.76
CA ILE A 280 24.36 -48.73 -13.41
C ILE A 280 24.76 -48.92 -11.95
N GLY A 281 23.88 -48.58 -11.01
CA GLY A 281 24.13 -48.57 -9.57
C GLY A 281 25.16 -47.52 -9.13
N ALA A 282 24.81 -46.67 -8.17
CA ALA A 282 25.70 -45.66 -7.62
C ALA A 282 26.99 -46.26 -7.02
N ASP A 283 28.07 -45.47 -6.97
CA ASP A 283 29.28 -45.81 -6.23
C ASP A 283 29.70 -44.68 -5.27
N GLU A 284 30.64 -44.97 -4.37
CA GLU A 284 31.08 -44.02 -3.33
C GLU A 284 31.61 -42.69 -3.92
N GLY A 285 32.24 -42.73 -5.09
CA GLY A 285 32.77 -41.55 -5.75
C GLY A 285 31.66 -40.66 -6.32
N PHE A 286 30.66 -41.28 -6.97
CA PHE A 286 29.47 -40.59 -7.42
C PHE A 286 28.69 -39.99 -6.24
N ASN A 287 28.46 -40.76 -5.18
CA ASN A 287 27.76 -40.30 -3.97
C ASN A 287 28.49 -39.11 -3.31
N ALA A 288 29.83 -39.12 -3.26
CA ALA A 288 30.60 -38.01 -2.72
C ALA A 288 30.48 -36.74 -3.60
N ALA A 289 30.54 -36.88 -4.93
CA ALA A 289 30.37 -35.75 -5.85
C ALA A 289 28.94 -35.18 -5.80
N TYR A 290 27.92 -36.05 -5.82
CA TYR A 290 26.51 -35.72 -5.68
C TYR A 290 26.24 -34.93 -4.39
N ASN A 291 26.62 -35.46 -3.23
CA ASN A 291 26.40 -34.80 -1.94
C ASN A 291 27.10 -33.44 -1.85
N LYS A 292 28.28 -33.30 -2.46
CA LYS A 292 28.98 -32.00 -2.53
C LYS A 292 28.18 -30.99 -3.35
N ILE A 293 27.76 -31.36 -4.56
CA ILE A 293 27.01 -30.46 -5.46
C ILE A 293 25.68 -30.05 -4.82
N PHE A 294 24.95 -30.98 -4.20
CA PHE A 294 23.72 -30.65 -3.48
C PHE A 294 23.93 -29.79 -2.23
N GLY A 295 25.08 -29.89 -1.57
CA GLY A 295 25.47 -28.95 -0.51
C GLY A 295 25.70 -27.53 -1.03
N GLU A 296 26.43 -27.39 -2.14
CA GLU A 296 26.69 -26.10 -2.81
C GLU A 296 25.39 -25.46 -3.33
N ILE A 297 24.47 -26.25 -3.87
CA ILE A 297 23.13 -25.78 -4.27
C ILE A 297 22.31 -25.31 -3.05
N GLN A 298 22.34 -26.05 -1.94
CA GLN A 298 21.57 -25.71 -0.74
C GLN A 298 22.07 -24.41 -0.10
N GLU A 299 23.38 -24.18 -0.05
CA GLU A 299 23.96 -22.92 0.43
C GLU A 299 23.48 -21.72 -0.42
N GLU A 300 23.40 -21.88 -1.75
CA GLU A 300 22.84 -20.87 -2.64
C GLU A 300 21.34 -20.63 -2.42
N LEU A 301 20.56 -21.67 -2.15
CA LEU A 301 19.13 -21.55 -1.80
C LEU A 301 18.94 -20.79 -0.48
N ASP A 302 19.71 -21.13 0.55
CA ASP A 302 19.65 -20.45 1.86
C ASP A 302 20.01 -18.95 1.72
N ASN A 303 21.03 -18.64 0.90
CA ASN A 303 21.39 -17.25 0.54
C ASN A 303 20.25 -16.53 -0.21
N ARG A 304 19.48 -17.22 -1.07
CA ARG A 304 18.33 -16.65 -1.79
C ARG A 304 17.15 -16.37 -0.89
N VAL A 305 16.81 -17.29 0.01
CA VAL A 305 15.75 -17.08 1.00
C VAL A 305 16.07 -15.87 1.89
N ALA A 306 17.35 -15.68 2.26
CA ALA A 306 17.79 -14.47 2.96
C ALA A 306 17.62 -13.19 2.12
N LEU A 307 18.02 -13.20 0.84
CA LEU A 307 17.84 -12.06 -0.08
C LEU A 307 16.37 -11.72 -0.33
N GLU A 308 15.49 -12.72 -0.44
CA GLU A 308 14.04 -12.53 -0.54
C GLU A 308 13.44 -11.94 0.73
N GLY A 309 13.92 -12.35 1.91
CA GLY A 309 13.58 -11.72 3.17
C GLY A 309 13.94 -10.23 3.19
N ASP A 310 15.16 -9.89 2.76
CA ASP A 310 15.61 -8.50 2.62
C ASP A 310 14.79 -7.72 1.59
N MET A 311 14.38 -8.33 0.47
CA MET A 311 13.47 -7.73 -0.51
C MET A 311 12.08 -7.49 0.09
N ALA A 312 11.50 -8.45 0.80
CA ALA A 312 10.20 -8.30 1.45
C ALA A 312 10.19 -7.16 2.49
N VAL A 313 11.27 -7.03 3.27
CA VAL A 313 11.48 -5.88 4.18
C VAL A 313 11.60 -4.57 3.40
N SER A 314 12.32 -4.57 2.26
CA SER A 314 12.47 -3.40 1.40
C SER A 314 11.14 -2.97 0.76
N TYR A 315 10.32 -3.91 0.29
CA TYR A 315 8.97 -3.69 -0.23
C TYR A 315 8.04 -3.12 0.85
N ARG A 316 8.06 -3.67 2.07
CA ARG A 316 7.30 -3.13 3.20
C ARG A 316 7.71 -1.68 3.45
N THR A 317 9.02 -1.44 3.57
CA THR A 317 9.62 -0.12 3.78
C THR A 317 9.22 0.89 2.67
N LEU A 318 9.14 0.44 1.42
CA LEU A 318 8.67 1.25 0.28
C LEU A 318 7.20 1.64 0.42
N VAL A 319 6.33 0.72 0.84
CA VAL A 319 4.91 1.00 1.12
C VAL A 319 4.76 2.01 2.26
N GLU A 320 5.50 1.87 3.37
CA GLU A 320 5.44 2.84 4.48
C GLU A 320 5.94 4.22 4.04
N ASN A 321 7.00 4.31 3.24
CA ASN A 321 7.48 5.61 2.71
C ASN A 321 6.47 6.27 1.75
N ARG A 322 5.78 5.48 0.91
CA ARG A 322 4.67 6.00 0.06
C ARG A 322 3.50 6.48 0.91
N TYR A 323 3.15 5.78 1.99
CA TYR A 323 2.14 6.24 2.95
C TYR A 323 2.57 7.54 3.66
N LEU A 324 3.82 7.62 4.13
CA LEU A 324 4.37 8.85 4.74
C LEU A 324 4.37 10.04 3.76
N LEU A 325 4.62 9.79 2.47
CA LEU A 325 4.52 10.81 1.42
C LEU A 325 3.09 11.37 1.30
N ASN A 326 2.08 10.49 1.24
CA ASN A 326 0.67 10.88 1.24
C ASN A 326 0.29 11.66 2.51
N LYS A 327 0.80 11.23 3.67
CA LYS A 327 0.58 11.91 4.96
C LYS A 327 1.20 13.32 5.00
N ILE A 328 2.37 13.51 4.40
CA ILE A 328 3.00 14.84 4.24
C ILE A 328 2.13 15.75 3.35
N ASP A 329 1.58 15.21 2.25
CA ASP A 329 0.66 15.94 1.38
C ASP A 329 -0.64 16.32 2.11
N GLU A 330 -1.23 15.39 2.88
CA GLU A 330 -2.40 15.66 3.74
C GLU A 330 -2.14 16.70 4.84
N GLU A 331 -1.01 16.61 5.54
CA GLU A 331 -0.66 17.55 6.61
C GLU A 331 -0.44 18.95 6.05
N HIS A 332 0.21 19.09 4.89
CA HIS A 332 0.35 20.37 4.20
C HIS A 332 -1.01 20.94 3.75
N ALA A 333 -1.90 20.11 3.19
CA ALA A 333 -3.25 20.51 2.84
C ALA A 333 -4.04 21.02 4.06
N LYS A 334 -4.04 20.25 5.17
CA LYS A 334 -4.69 20.61 6.44
C LYS A 334 -4.13 21.90 7.05
N GLN A 335 -2.80 22.05 7.08
CA GLN A 335 -2.16 23.27 7.58
C GLN A 335 -2.54 24.48 6.73
N THR A 336 -2.49 24.35 5.41
CA THR A 336 -2.81 25.45 4.49
C THR A 336 -4.30 25.83 4.60
N GLN A 337 -5.21 24.85 4.67
CA GLN A 337 -6.63 25.10 4.97
C GLN A 337 -6.82 25.86 6.28
N GLN A 338 -6.14 25.49 7.37
CA GLN A 338 -6.21 26.21 8.64
C GLN A 338 -5.73 27.66 8.53
N PHE A 339 -4.69 27.93 7.74
CA PHE A 339 -4.25 29.31 7.44
C PHE A 339 -5.33 30.09 6.67
N VAL A 340 -5.96 29.48 5.66
CA VAL A 340 -7.05 30.08 4.88
C VAL A 340 -8.26 30.40 5.75
N GLU A 341 -8.71 29.45 6.58
CA GLU A 341 -9.87 29.61 7.48
C GLU A 341 -9.63 30.66 8.56
N LYS A 342 -8.45 30.62 9.22
CA LYS A 342 -8.03 31.60 10.21
C LYS A 342 -7.88 32.99 9.59
N GLY A 343 -7.36 33.07 8.37
CA GLY A 343 -7.35 34.29 7.56
C GLY A 343 -8.77 34.81 7.34
N ALA A 344 -9.64 34.02 6.73
CA ALA A 344 -11.02 34.38 6.42
C ALA A 344 -11.81 34.84 7.67
N SER A 345 -11.72 34.12 8.78
CA SER A 345 -12.41 34.46 10.05
C SER A 345 -11.90 35.77 10.67
N ASN A 346 -10.58 36.01 10.66
CA ASN A 346 -10.00 37.28 11.09
C ASN A 346 -10.49 38.45 10.20
N ILE A 347 -10.51 38.25 8.89
CA ILE A 347 -10.97 39.24 7.90
C ILE A 347 -12.46 39.57 8.14
N GLU A 348 -13.31 38.55 8.28
CA GLU A 348 -14.75 38.73 8.51
C GLU A 348 -15.06 39.42 9.85
N THR A 349 -14.35 39.05 10.91
CA THR A 349 -14.45 39.71 12.23
C THR A 349 -14.09 41.20 12.14
N LEU A 350 -13.03 41.51 11.38
CA LEU A 350 -12.59 42.89 11.17
C LEU A 350 -13.52 43.68 10.24
N MET A 351 -14.13 43.04 9.24
CA MET A 351 -15.18 43.64 8.41
C MET A 351 -16.44 43.97 9.22
N HIS A 352 -16.92 43.04 10.06
CA HIS A 352 -18.04 43.28 10.96
C HIS A 352 -17.75 44.42 11.95
N SER A 353 -16.55 44.44 12.54
CA SER A 353 -16.11 45.54 13.40
C SER A 353 -16.10 46.88 12.66
N MET A 354 -15.61 46.90 11.41
CA MET A 354 -15.60 48.11 10.57
C MET A 354 -17.02 48.60 10.27
N ALA A 355 -17.91 47.72 9.83
CA ALA A 355 -19.30 48.04 9.50
C ALA A 355 -20.07 48.58 10.73
N ASN A 356 -19.87 48.00 11.91
CA ASN A 356 -20.46 48.49 13.16
C ASN A 356 -19.98 49.90 13.51
N ILE A 357 -18.68 50.18 13.36
CA ILE A 357 -18.14 51.53 13.61
C ILE A 357 -18.65 52.54 12.55
N GLU A 358 -18.80 52.14 11.29
CA GLU A 358 -19.38 53.00 10.24
C GLU A 358 -20.86 53.33 10.52
N LYS A 359 -21.63 52.36 11.02
CA LYS A 359 -23.00 52.56 11.49
C LYS A 359 -23.06 53.51 12.69
N GLU A 360 -22.27 53.27 13.74
CA GLU A 360 -22.20 54.16 14.92
C GLU A 360 -21.77 55.58 14.54
N LEU A 361 -20.86 55.73 13.57
CA LEU A 361 -20.42 57.02 13.06
C LEU A 361 -21.55 57.75 12.31
N ALA A 362 -22.31 57.04 11.47
CA ALA A 362 -23.47 57.59 10.77
C ALA A 362 -24.55 58.05 11.76
N GLU A 363 -24.87 57.23 12.77
CA GLU A 363 -25.80 57.57 13.84
C GLU A 363 -25.33 58.80 14.64
N ALA A 364 -24.06 58.84 15.06
CA ALA A 364 -23.49 59.97 15.79
C ALA A 364 -23.51 61.28 14.99
N VAL A 365 -23.27 61.21 13.68
CA VAL A 365 -23.37 62.36 12.77
C VAL A 365 -24.83 62.82 12.61
N ALA A 366 -25.79 61.89 12.55
CA ALA A 366 -27.22 62.18 12.38
C ALA A 366 -27.89 62.85 13.60
N ILE A 367 -27.34 62.69 14.82
CA ILE A 367 -27.87 63.36 16.03
C ILE A 367 -27.87 64.88 15.83
N LYS A 368 -29.07 65.48 15.80
CA LYS A 368 -29.26 66.93 15.76
C LYS A 368 -29.07 67.51 17.16
N VAL A 369 -27.98 68.24 17.35
CA VAL A 369 -27.69 68.97 18.59
C VAL A 369 -28.00 70.45 18.36
N SER A 370 -28.68 71.10 19.30
CA SER A 370 -28.94 72.54 19.21
C SER A 370 -27.66 73.34 19.43
N TYR A 371 -27.43 74.36 18.58
CA TYR A 371 -26.32 75.31 18.75
C TYR A 371 -26.37 76.07 20.09
N LEU A 372 -27.52 76.08 20.77
CA LEU A 372 -27.69 76.68 22.10
C LEU A 372 -27.12 75.83 23.25
N HIS A 373 -26.60 74.63 22.96
CA HIS A 373 -26.03 73.71 23.96
C HIS A 373 -24.58 73.33 23.60
N PRO A 374 -23.60 74.24 23.80
CA PRO A 374 -22.21 74.05 23.37
C PRO A 374 -21.54 72.79 23.97
N MET A 375 -21.88 72.42 25.20
CA MET A 375 -21.39 71.18 25.83
C MET A 375 -21.85 69.91 25.10
N GLN A 376 -23.10 69.89 24.62
CA GLN A 376 -23.61 68.75 23.84
C GLN A 376 -22.97 68.70 22.45
N LEU A 377 -22.67 69.87 21.86
CA LEU A 377 -21.99 69.96 20.56
C LEU A 377 -20.56 69.43 20.67
N MET A 378 -19.79 69.87 21.68
CA MET A 378 -18.45 69.34 21.95
C MET A 378 -18.46 67.83 22.20
N ALA A 379 -19.41 67.31 22.99
CA ALA A 379 -19.54 65.88 23.24
C ALA A 379 -19.84 65.07 21.96
N LYS A 380 -20.68 65.60 21.05
CA LYS A 380 -20.91 65.01 19.73
C LYS A 380 -19.62 65.00 18.89
N ASP A 381 -18.95 66.15 18.77
CA ASP A 381 -17.75 66.27 17.94
C ASP A 381 -16.61 65.39 18.45
N GLN A 382 -16.46 65.26 19.77
CA GLN A 382 -15.55 64.30 20.40
C GLN A 382 -15.92 62.86 20.01
N LYS A 383 -17.18 62.43 20.20
CA LYS A 383 -17.62 61.07 19.84
C LYS A 383 -17.40 60.76 18.35
N VAL A 384 -17.68 61.72 17.46
CA VAL A 384 -17.44 61.58 16.01
C VAL A 384 -15.94 61.41 15.70
N ASN A 385 -15.06 62.14 16.38
CA ASN A 385 -13.61 62.01 16.20
C ASN A 385 -13.08 60.67 16.75
N GLU A 386 -13.55 60.24 17.92
CA GLU A 386 -13.21 58.92 18.49
C GLU A 386 -13.65 57.76 17.58
N LEU A 387 -14.87 57.83 17.03
CA LEU A 387 -15.38 56.84 16.08
C LEU A 387 -14.58 56.83 14.77
N ARG A 388 -14.18 58.00 14.24
CA ARG A 388 -13.26 58.08 13.09
C ARG A 388 -11.89 57.46 13.39
N GLN A 389 -11.34 57.68 14.57
CA GLN A 389 -10.06 57.09 14.97
C GLN A 389 -10.16 55.57 15.14
N LYS A 390 -11.26 55.06 15.73
CA LYS A 390 -11.58 53.64 15.79
C LYS A 390 -11.73 53.04 14.40
N LEU A 391 -12.47 53.70 13.50
CA LEU A 391 -12.69 53.24 12.12
C LEU A 391 -11.36 53.10 11.36
N ASN A 392 -10.52 54.13 11.41
CA ASN A 392 -9.19 54.08 10.80
C ASN A 392 -8.32 52.98 11.43
N SER A 393 -8.50 52.67 12.72
CA SER A 393 -7.76 51.59 13.39
C SER A 393 -8.29 50.19 13.03
N ALA A 394 -9.60 50.04 12.81
CA ALA A 394 -10.19 48.82 12.27
C ALA A 394 -9.74 48.59 10.82
N LYS A 395 -9.75 49.63 9.96
CA LYS A 395 -9.22 49.59 8.59
C LYS A 395 -7.75 49.17 8.54
N LYS A 396 -6.90 49.70 9.46
CA LYS A 396 -5.50 49.24 9.61
C LYS A 396 -5.38 47.75 9.94
N ARG A 397 -6.20 47.24 10.86
CA ARG A 397 -6.17 45.81 11.24
C ARG A 397 -6.67 44.92 10.11
N LEU A 398 -7.76 45.32 9.45
CA LEU A 398 -8.31 44.62 8.29
C LEU A 398 -7.27 44.50 7.17
N ALA A 399 -6.60 45.62 6.83
CA ALA A 399 -5.51 45.66 5.87
C ALA A 399 -4.36 44.69 6.21
N LEU A 400 -3.92 44.64 7.47
CA LEU A 400 -2.86 43.72 7.91
C LEU A 400 -3.31 42.26 7.89
N ALA A 401 -4.53 41.96 8.35
CA ALA A 401 -5.08 40.60 8.39
C ALA A 401 -5.29 40.01 6.99
N ILE A 402 -5.78 40.82 6.04
CA ILE A 402 -5.89 40.42 4.64
C ILE A 402 -4.52 40.32 3.98
N GLY A 403 -3.56 41.17 4.38
CA GLY A 403 -2.15 41.01 4.05
C GLY A 403 -1.69 39.58 4.34
N SER A 404 -1.72 39.19 5.62
CA SER A 404 -1.26 37.90 6.18
C SER A 404 -1.96 36.61 5.70
N SER A 405 -2.90 36.67 4.75
CA SER A 405 -3.69 35.50 4.34
C SER A 405 -3.42 35.02 2.91
N SER A 406 -2.29 35.35 2.27
CA SER A 406 -2.13 35.22 0.81
C SER A 406 -1.32 33.99 0.34
N THR A 407 -1.98 32.88 0.01
CA THR A 407 -1.32 31.67 -0.56
C THR A 407 -1.36 31.58 -2.09
N ASP A 408 -0.52 32.31 -2.84
CA ASP A 408 -0.33 32.02 -4.27
C ASP A 408 0.21 30.59 -4.48
N ILE A 409 -0.53 29.69 -5.17
CA ILE A 409 -0.11 28.40 -5.81
C ILE A 409 -1.33 27.78 -6.55
N GLY A 410 -1.11 26.92 -7.55
CA GLY A 410 -2.19 26.07 -8.09
C GLY A 410 -1.75 24.71 -8.65
N LYS A 411 -2.77 23.84 -8.79
CA LYS A 411 -2.90 22.60 -9.57
C LYS A 411 -2.02 21.37 -9.25
N ALA A 412 -2.63 20.39 -8.57
CA ALA A 412 -3.15 19.13 -9.14
C ALA A 412 -4.12 18.37 -8.19
N GLY A 413 -5.26 17.87 -8.71
CA GLY A 413 -6.11 16.86 -8.03
C GLY A 413 -7.47 17.33 -7.49
N ASP A 414 -8.37 16.40 -7.14
CA ASP A 414 -9.78 16.70 -6.80
C ASP A 414 -9.97 17.40 -5.45
N THR A 415 -9.19 17.02 -4.43
CA THR A 415 -9.09 17.80 -3.18
C THR A 415 -8.48 19.18 -3.44
N GLU A 416 -7.58 19.27 -4.43
CA GLU A 416 -6.94 20.52 -4.81
C GLU A 416 -7.85 21.44 -5.64
N SER A 417 -8.95 20.93 -6.22
CA SER A 417 -10.02 21.75 -6.82
C SER A 417 -10.73 22.61 -5.78
N GLN A 418 -11.07 22.04 -4.61
CA GLN A 418 -11.61 22.81 -3.48
C GLN A 418 -10.57 23.80 -2.95
N PHE A 419 -9.32 23.38 -2.85
CA PHE A 419 -8.21 24.26 -2.41
C PHE A 419 -8.00 25.45 -3.37
N GLU A 420 -7.92 25.22 -4.68
CA GLU A 420 -7.78 26.26 -5.72
C GLU A 420 -8.98 27.21 -5.71
N THR A 421 -10.18 26.72 -5.37
CA THR A 421 -11.40 27.55 -5.23
C THR A 421 -11.36 28.41 -3.96
N GLN A 422 -11.02 27.83 -2.81
CA GLN A 422 -10.81 28.59 -1.57
C GLN A 422 -9.72 29.65 -1.74
N MET A 423 -8.63 29.30 -2.44
CA MET A 423 -7.52 30.21 -2.65
C MET A 423 -7.87 31.35 -3.62
N LYS A 424 -8.56 31.09 -4.74
CA LYS A 424 -9.07 32.18 -5.61
C LYS A 424 -10.00 33.13 -4.86
N MET A 425 -10.84 32.64 -3.94
CA MET A 425 -11.64 33.50 -3.08
C MET A 425 -10.76 34.38 -2.17
N LEU A 426 -9.69 33.82 -1.62
CA LEU A 426 -8.74 34.51 -0.75
C LEU A 426 -7.90 35.54 -1.50
N GLU A 427 -7.47 35.24 -2.73
CA GLU A 427 -6.82 36.17 -3.66
C GLU A 427 -7.74 37.33 -4.03
N ALA A 428 -9.02 37.05 -4.31
CA ALA A 428 -10.02 38.07 -4.58
C ALA A 428 -10.25 38.98 -3.36
N LYS A 429 -10.31 38.41 -2.15
CA LYS A 429 -10.35 39.18 -0.89
C LYS A 429 -9.07 40.02 -0.70
N ARG A 430 -7.89 39.47 -1.02
CA ARG A 430 -6.60 40.20 -1.01
C ARG A 430 -6.61 41.40 -1.94
N LYS A 431 -7.03 41.19 -3.18
CA LYS A 431 -7.13 42.25 -4.20
C LYS A 431 -8.02 43.40 -3.73
N VAL A 432 -9.22 43.10 -3.23
CA VAL A 432 -10.14 44.11 -2.67
C VAL A 432 -9.51 44.90 -1.51
N ALA A 433 -8.69 44.28 -0.67
CA ALA A 433 -8.01 44.95 0.44
C ALA A 433 -6.84 45.82 0.00
N MET A 434 -6.05 45.34 -0.96
CA MET A 434 -4.97 46.11 -1.55
C MET A 434 -5.54 47.31 -2.32
N ASP A 435 -6.67 47.15 -3.01
CA ASP A 435 -7.42 48.24 -3.64
C ASP A 435 -7.93 49.26 -2.60
N LEU A 436 -8.39 48.82 -1.42
CA LEU A 436 -8.76 49.71 -0.31
C LEU A 436 -7.56 50.46 0.30
N LEU A 437 -6.41 49.79 0.45
CA LEU A 437 -5.15 50.40 0.91
C LEU A 437 -4.62 51.43 -0.09
N ASN A 438 -4.56 51.05 -1.38
CA ASN A 438 -4.18 51.92 -2.48
C ASN A 438 -5.09 53.16 -2.51
N LYS A 439 -6.40 52.97 -2.35
CA LYS A 439 -7.36 54.08 -2.27
C LYS A 439 -7.13 54.99 -1.05
N GLU A 440 -6.77 54.46 0.13
CA GLU A 440 -6.38 55.30 1.29
C GLU A 440 -5.11 56.12 0.97
N VAL A 441 -4.11 55.50 0.34
CA VAL A 441 -2.86 56.16 -0.08
C VAL A 441 -3.12 57.26 -1.12
N ASP A 442 -3.93 56.99 -2.13
CA ASP A 442 -4.30 57.93 -3.18
C ASP A 442 -5.16 59.08 -2.64
N GLU A 443 -6.13 58.79 -1.78
CA GLU A 443 -6.98 59.83 -1.19
C GLU A 443 -6.16 60.78 -0.29
N LEU A 444 -5.24 60.25 0.52
CA LEU A 444 -4.30 61.06 1.30
C LEU A 444 -3.36 61.88 0.40
N ALA A 445 -2.81 61.29 -0.67
CA ALA A 445 -1.96 61.99 -1.62
C ALA A 445 -2.70 63.15 -2.32
N ASN A 446 -3.95 62.91 -2.74
CA ASN A 446 -4.81 63.91 -3.37
C ASN A 446 -5.20 65.03 -2.39
N GLN A 447 -5.49 64.72 -1.12
CA GLN A 447 -5.74 65.74 -0.09
C GLN A 447 -4.51 66.63 0.14
N ILE A 448 -3.30 66.05 0.21
CA ILE A 448 -2.04 66.80 0.31
C ILE A 448 -1.84 67.71 -0.91
N ALA A 449 -2.08 67.20 -2.13
CA ALA A 449 -1.96 67.98 -3.35
C ALA A 449 -2.94 69.16 -3.37
N GLY A 450 -4.21 68.94 -3.00
CA GLY A 450 -5.23 69.98 -2.90
C GLY A 450 -4.86 71.10 -1.91
N LEU A 451 -4.38 70.74 -0.71
CA LEU A 451 -3.92 71.73 0.28
C LEU A 451 -2.67 72.49 -0.17
N LYS A 452 -1.73 71.85 -0.88
CA LYS A 452 -0.55 72.52 -1.45
C LYS A 452 -0.91 73.50 -2.58
N MET A 453 -1.98 73.25 -3.33
CA MET A 453 -2.48 74.15 -4.37
C MET A 453 -3.32 75.32 -3.82
N ALA A 454 -3.82 75.23 -2.58
CA ALA A 454 -4.66 76.26 -1.95
C ALA A 454 -3.87 77.53 -1.57
N LYS A 455 -3.74 78.47 -2.53
CA LYS A 455 -3.09 79.77 -2.31
C LYS A 455 -3.90 80.63 -1.33
N THR A 456 -3.26 81.08 -0.24
CA THR A 456 -3.81 82.03 0.74
C THR A 456 -2.85 83.21 0.94
N SER A 457 -3.38 84.43 0.92
CA SER A 457 -2.64 85.65 1.27
C SER A 457 -2.49 85.86 2.78
N ASN A 458 -3.32 85.21 3.60
CA ASN A 458 -3.27 85.33 5.05
C ASN A 458 -2.15 84.43 5.64
N PRO A 459 -1.19 84.99 6.40
CA PRO A 459 -0.05 84.25 6.94
C PRO A 459 -0.43 83.23 8.03
N LEU A 460 -1.40 83.54 8.89
CA LEU A 460 -1.91 82.60 9.91
C LEU A 460 -2.53 81.37 9.24
N ARG A 461 -3.37 81.60 8.21
CA ARG A 461 -3.98 80.52 7.43
C ARG A 461 -2.94 79.68 6.68
N LYS A 462 -1.83 80.28 6.23
CA LYS A 462 -0.70 79.57 5.62
C LYS A 462 -0.04 78.60 6.59
N VAL A 463 0.19 79.02 7.84
CA VAL A 463 0.74 78.14 8.90
C VAL A 463 -0.23 77.00 9.22
N THR A 464 -1.54 77.27 9.32
CA THR A 464 -2.55 76.21 9.53
C THR A 464 -2.53 75.17 8.41
N LEU A 465 -2.45 75.61 7.14
CA LEU A 465 -2.37 74.70 5.98
C LEU A 465 -1.07 73.89 5.98
N GLN A 466 0.08 74.49 6.37
CA GLN A 466 1.34 73.75 6.48
C GLN A 466 1.27 72.64 7.55
N ASN A 467 0.70 72.91 8.72
CA ASN A 467 0.53 71.89 9.75
C ASN A 467 -0.40 70.76 9.28
N GLN A 468 -1.50 71.09 8.60
CA GLN A 468 -2.41 70.09 8.01
C GLN A 468 -1.73 69.22 6.95
N VAL A 469 -0.88 69.81 6.11
CA VAL A 469 -0.07 69.08 5.12
C VAL A 469 0.91 68.13 5.83
N PHE A 470 1.60 68.59 6.87
CA PHE A 470 2.53 67.75 7.64
C PHE A 470 1.82 66.56 8.31
N ASP A 471 0.68 66.79 8.96
CA ASP A 471 -0.12 65.73 9.59
C ASP A 471 -0.60 64.69 8.56
N LEU A 472 -0.93 65.12 7.34
CA LEU A 472 -1.31 64.22 6.25
C LEU A 472 -0.11 63.49 5.64
N GLU A 473 1.05 64.11 5.52
CA GLU A 473 2.28 63.46 5.06
C GLU A 473 2.72 62.35 6.03
N VAL A 474 2.62 62.58 7.34
CA VAL A 474 2.84 61.54 8.37
C VAL A 474 1.80 60.42 8.24
N LYS A 475 0.52 60.71 7.96
CA LYS A 475 -0.50 59.68 7.71
C LYS A 475 -0.20 58.87 6.44
N LEU A 476 0.19 59.53 5.34
CA LEU A 476 0.53 58.91 4.06
C LEU A 476 1.74 57.98 4.20
N PHE A 477 2.81 58.41 4.87
CA PHE A 477 3.97 57.57 5.17
C PHE A 477 3.57 56.31 5.95
N ASN A 478 2.76 56.49 7.00
CA ASN A 478 2.23 55.36 7.78
C ASN A 478 1.26 54.48 6.99
N ALA A 479 0.58 54.97 5.95
CA ALA A 479 -0.25 54.15 5.07
C ALA A 479 0.61 53.28 4.14
N LYS A 480 1.58 53.90 3.45
CA LYS A 480 2.53 53.18 2.58
C LYS A 480 3.34 52.12 3.33
N LYS A 481 3.79 52.41 4.55
CA LYS A 481 4.51 51.41 5.38
C LYS A 481 3.62 50.22 5.78
N ARG A 482 2.31 50.43 5.99
CA ARG A 482 1.36 49.31 6.25
C ARG A 482 1.14 48.45 5.03
N GLN A 483 0.99 49.06 3.86
CA GLN A 483 0.88 48.35 2.58
C GLN A 483 2.09 47.43 2.38
N GLN A 484 3.30 47.97 2.50
CA GLN A 484 4.53 47.19 2.38
C GLN A 484 4.63 46.03 3.40
N LEU A 485 4.26 46.26 4.66
CA LEU A 485 4.27 45.20 5.68
C LEU A 485 3.23 44.11 5.41
N ALA A 486 2.05 44.48 4.91
CA ALA A 486 0.98 43.55 4.52
C ALA A 486 1.35 42.72 3.28
N GLU A 487 2.14 43.28 2.36
CA GLU A 487 2.71 42.55 1.23
C GLU A 487 3.79 41.53 1.68
N GLN A 488 4.67 41.93 2.60
CA GLN A 488 5.82 41.13 3.04
C GLN A 488 5.44 39.98 3.98
N SER A 489 4.75 40.26 5.10
CA SER A 489 4.62 39.29 6.20
C SER A 489 3.89 38.00 5.82
N SER A 490 2.99 38.07 4.82
CA SER A 490 2.27 36.90 4.32
C SER A 490 3.09 36.08 3.34
N SER A 491 3.85 36.74 2.47
CA SER A 491 4.66 36.05 1.48
C SER A 491 5.70 35.18 2.19
N ASP A 492 6.33 35.72 3.22
CA ASP A 492 7.41 35.05 3.95
C ASP A 492 6.93 33.79 4.70
N GLU A 493 5.81 33.86 5.44
CA GLU A 493 5.30 32.74 6.24
C GLU A 493 4.84 31.56 5.35
N ILE A 494 4.20 31.87 4.23
CA ILE A 494 3.69 30.87 3.29
C ILE A 494 4.81 30.31 2.40
N GLN A 495 5.75 31.15 1.95
CA GLN A 495 6.94 30.69 1.25
C GLN A 495 7.79 29.76 2.14
N LYS A 496 7.84 30.04 3.45
CA LYS A 496 8.48 29.15 4.43
C LYS A 496 7.74 27.82 4.57
N LEU A 497 6.41 27.84 4.74
CA LEU A 497 5.58 26.62 4.83
C LEU A 497 5.78 25.73 3.60
N ARG A 498 5.74 26.34 2.41
CA ARG A 498 5.99 25.66 1.14
C ARG A 498 7.40 25.10 1.06
N ALA A 499 8.43 25.86 1.42
CA ALA A 499 9.81 25.39 1.36
C ALA A 499 10.04 24.18 2.28
N GLU A 500 9.43 24.17 3.46
CA GLU A 500 9.47 23.02 4.37
C GLU A 500 8.76 21.79 3.78
N TYR A 501 7.60 21.98 3.18
CA TYR A 501 6.86 20.93 2.47
C TYR A 501 7.65 20.33 1.29
N GLU A 502 8.14 21.17 0.37
CA GLU A 502 8.93 20.74 -0.79
C GLU A 502 10.21 20.00 -0.36
N GLN A 503 10.86 20.45 0.72
CA GLN A 503 12.02 19.77 1.30
C GLN A 503 11.65 18.37 1.83
N LYS A 504 10.59 18.25 2.63
CA LYS A 504 10.10 16.97 3.18
C LYS A 504 9.67 16.01 2.06
N LYS A 505 8.92 16.51 1.08
CA LYS A 505 8.46 15.73 -0.08
C LYS A 505 9.62 15.20 -0.91
N LYS A 506 10.63 16.04 -1.17
CA LYS A 506 11.84 15.65 -1.89
C LYS A 506 12.67 14.59 -1.13
N GLU A 507 12.76 14.69 0.19
CA GLU A 507 13.45 13.67 1.00
C GLU A 507 12.71 12.32 0.97
N ALA A 508 11.39 12.34 1.10
CA ALA A 508 10.56 11.14 1.02
C ALA A 508 10.61 10.49 -0.37
N LEU A 509 10.50 11.27 -1.45
CA LEU A 509 10.67 10.77 -2.83
C LEU A 509 12.06 10.16 -3.06
N GLY A 510 13.13 10.78 -2.56
CA GLY A 510 14.48 10.21 -2.68
C GLY A 510 14.64 8.86 -1.99
N LYS A 511 13.93 8.61 -0.88
CA LYS A 511 13.88 7.31 -0.20
C LYS A 511 13.11 6.27 -1.03
N VAL A 512 11.95 6.67 -1.57
CA VAL A 512 11.13 5.85 -2.48
C VAL A 512 11.93 5.42 -3.71
N GLU A 513 12.55 6.36 -4.44
CA GLU A 513 13.37 6.07 -5.63
C GLU A 513 14.57 5.15 -5.31
N THR A 514 15.20 5.32 -4.14
CA THR A 514 16.32 4.47 -3.72
C THR A 514 15.87 3.04 -3.43
N LEU A 515 14.74 2.85 -2.75
CA LEU A 515 14.17 1.53 -2.45
C LEU A 515 13.66 0.84 -3.71
N GLU A 516 12.96 1.55 -4.60
CA GLU A 516 12.51 1.01 -5.90
C GLU A 516 13.69 0.51 -6.73
N LYS A 517 14.82 1.25 -6.72
CA LYS A 517 16.04 0.82 -7.40
C LYS A 517 16.69 -0.39 -6.73
N ASP A 518 16.79 -0.42 -5.41
CA ASP A 518 17.37 -1.54 -4.66
C ASP A 518 16.58 -2.84 -4.90
N ILE A 519 15.26 -2.77 -4.79
CA ILE A 519 14.32 -3.83 -5.15
C ILE A 519 14.54 -4.28 -6.60
N ALA A 520 14.52 -3.36 -7.57
CA ALA A 520 14.72 -3.71 -8.98
C ALA A 520 16.09 -4.33 -9.28
N THR A 521 17.12 -4.06 -8.48
CA THR A 521 18.43 -4.73 -8.60
C THR A 521 18.49 -6.11 -7.95
N LYS A 522 17.65 -6.37 -6.94
CA LYS A 522 17.59 -7.66 -6.23
C LYS A 522 16.61 -8.65 -6.87
N ALA A 523 15.55 -8.15 -7.53
CA ALA A 523 14.50 -8.92 -8.20
C ALA A 523 14.95 -9.71 -9.46
N VAL A 524 16.19 -9.55 -9.90
CA VAL A 524 16.71 -10.22 -11.10
C VAL A 524 17.19 -11.62 -10.76
N ASP A 525 16.68 -12.65 -11.44
CA ASP A 525 17.15 -14.03 -11.26
C ASP A 525 18.63 -14.19 -11.65
N ASN A 526 19.50 -14.13 -10.64
CA ASN A 526 20.91 -14.47 -10.73
C ASN A 526 21.19 -15.97 -10.45
N SER A 527 20.17 -16.81 -10.21
CA SER A 527 20.33 -18.25 -9.95
C SER A 527 20.71 -19.05 -11.19
N ALA A 528 20.30 -18.58 -12.37
CA ALA A 528 20.45 -19.31 -13.63
C ALA A 528 21.89 -19.75 -13.91
N GLY A 529 22.89 -18.98 -13.47
CA GLY A 529 24.29 -19.37 -13.51
C GLY A 529 24.60 -20.58 -12.63
N VAL A 530 24.26 -20.51 -11.34
CA VAL A 530 24.51 -21.58 -10.36
C VAL A 530 23.75 -22.85 -10.71
N ARG A 531 22.47 -22.73 -11.11
CA ARG A 531 21.65 -23.89 -11.54
C ARG A 531 22.23 -24.59 -12.77
N LYS A 532 22.72 -23.81 -13.74
CA LYS A 532 23.40 -24.34 -14.93
C LYS A 532 24.74 -25.02 -14.61
N ASP A 533 25.56 -24.39 -13.77
CA ASP A 533 26.86 -24.93 -13.37
C ASP A 533 26.70 -26.21 -12.54
N ALA A 534 25.71 -26.26 -11.65
CA ALA A 534 25.39 -27.45 -10.87
C ALA A 534 24.84 -28.60 -11.73
N ALA A 535 23.93 -28.30 -12.67
CA ALA A 535 23.45 -29.28 -13.64
C ALA A 535 24.59 -29.82 -14.53
N ALA A 536 25.52 -28.95 -14.96
CA ALA A 536 26.72 -29.35 -15.70
C ALA A 536 27.68 -30.21 -14.86
N ALA A 537 27.83 -29.93 -13.57
CA ALA A 537 28.62 -30.72 -12.64
C ALA A 537 28.02 -32.13 -12.42
N LEU A 538 26.69 -32.23 -12.24
CA LEU A 538 25.98 -33.50 -12.16
C LEU A 538 26.09 -34.29 -13.48
N ALA A 539 25.91 -33.61 -14.63
CA ALA A 539 26.06 -34.21 -15.95
C ALA A 539 27.47 -34.78 -16.17
N LYS A 540 28.50 -34.13 -15.62
CA LYS A 540 29.88 -34.65 -15.62
C LYS A 540 30.01 -35.89 -14.73
N ALA A 541 29.49 -35.87 -13.51
CA ALA A 541 29.53 -37.03 -12.60
C ALA A 541 28.78 -38.25 -13.17
N VAL A 542 27.63 -38.02 -13.82
CA VAL A 542 26.85 -39.04 -14.53
C VAL A 542 27.67 -39.69 -15.65
N LYS A 543 28.39 -38.90 -16.46
CA LYS A 543 29.29 -39.43 -17.50
C LYS A 543 30.44 -40.24 -16.92
N GLU A 544 31.14 -39.71 -15.91
CA GLU A 544 32.27 -40.39 -15.27
C GLU A 544 31.87 -41.73 -14.64
N LEU A 545 30.68 -41.84 -14.03
CA LEU A 545 30.15 -43.12 -13.54
C LEU A 545 29.82 -44.06 -14.72
N SER A 546 29.17 -43.55 -15.77
CA SER A 546 28.74 -44.36 -16.92
C SER A 546 29.93 -44.95 -17.67
N ASP A 547 30.96 -44.16 -17.95
CA ASP A 547 32.23 -44.60 -18.54
C ASP A 547 32.89 -45.69 -17.70
N LYS A 548 32.93 -45.51 -16.37
CA LYS A 548 33.45 -46.51 -15.43
C LYS A 548 32.66 -47.81 -15.45
N LYS A 549 31.33 -47.77 -15.64
CA LYS A 549 30.47 -48.96 -15.72
C LYS A 549 30.59 -49.67 -17.08
N LEU A 550 30.78 -48.94 -18.17
CA LEU A 550 31.07 -49.49 -19.50
C LEU A 550 32.42 -50.21 -19.55
N MET A 551 33.44 -49.67 -18.86
CA MET A 551 34.78 -50.27 -18.76
C MET A 551 34.89 -51.38 -17.72
N ALA A 552 33.91 -51.51 -16.81
CA ALA A 552 33.91 -52.56 -15.79
C ALA A 552 33.62 -53.93 -16.42
N PRO A 553 34.51 -54.94 -16.23
CA PRO A 553 34.28 -56.29 -16.72
C PRO A 553 32.98 -56.85 -16.14
N TRP A 554 32.23 -57.59 -16.95
CA TRP A 554 30.97 -58.19 -16.53
C TRP A 554 31.22 -59.33 -15.53
N THR A 555 31.30 -58.97 -14.25
CA THR A 555 31.23 -59.89 -13.13
C THR A 555 29.77 -60.03 -12.74
N ASP A 556 29.23 -61.26 -12.77
CA ASP A 556 27.85 -61.57 -12.36
C ASP A 556 27.63 -61.29 -10.87
N THR A 557 27.33 -60.03 -10.53
CA THR A 557 27.12 -59.58 -9.15
C THR A 557 25.91 -60.25 -8.49
N THR A 558 24.96 -60.74 -9.30
CA THR A 558 23.79 -61.50 -8.87
C THR A 558 24.15 -62.77 -8.09
N THR A 559 25.26 -63.43 -8.43
CA THR A 559 25.66 -64.72 -7.81
C THR A 559 26.19 -64.57 -6.38
N LEU A 560 26.62 -63.36 -5.99
CA LEU A 560 27.10 -63.10 -4.62
C LEU A 560 25.95 -62.81 -3.64
N ALA A 561 24.77 -62.41 -4.12
CA ALA A 561 23.60 -62.19 -3.27
C ALA A 561 23.00 -63.51 -2.74
N SER A 562 23.00 -64.60 -3.53
CA SER A 562 22.47 -65.90 -3.07
C SER A 562 23.45 -66.67 -2.17
N ALA A 563 24.76 -66.46 -2.32
CA ALA A 563 25.78 -67.11 -1.48
C ALA A 563 25.79 -66.59 -0.03
N GLY A 564 25.28 -65.38 0.23
CA GLY A 564 25.23 -64.78 1.56
C GLY A 564 24.07 -65.27 2.45
N GLN A 565 23.12 -66.05 1.91
CA GLN A 565 21.85 -66.36 2.59
C GLN A 565 21.77 -67.78 3.19
N GLU A 566 22.74 -68.67 2.91
CA GLU A 566 22.75 -70.04 3.48
C GLU A 566 23.44 -70.13 4.86
N ASP A 567 24.37 -69.23 5.21
CA ASP A 567 25.22 -69.38 6.41
C ASP A 567 24.61 -68.80 7.71
N THR A 568 23.41 -68.22 7.66
CA THR A 568 22.68 -67.73 8.86
C THR A 568 21.67 -68.74 9.42
N ALA A 569 21.56 -69.94 8.82
CA ALA A 569 20.67 -71.01 9.27
C ALA A 569 21.32 -72.01 10.26
N ARG A 570 22.54 -71.71 10.74
CA ARG A 570 23.27 -72.53 11.74
C ARG A 570 23.95 -71.68 12.83
N SER A 571 23.16 -71.04 13.69
CA SER A 571 23.57 -70.76 15.07
C SER A 571 22.39 -70.63 16.02
#